data_AF-A0A7R9EGS1-F1
#
_entry.id   AF-A0A7R9EGS1-F1
#
_cell.length_a   1.000
_cell.length_b   1.000
_cell.length_c   1.000
_cell.angle_alpha   90.00
_cell.angle_beta   90.00
_cell.angle_gamma   90.00
#
_symmetry.space_group_name_H-M   'P 1'
#
loop_
_entity.id
_entity.type
_entity.pdbx_description
1 polymer ?
#
loop_
_entity_poly.entity_id
_entity_poly.type
_entity_poly.pdbx_seq_one_letter_code
_entity_poly.pdbx_strand_id
1 'polypeptide(L)'
;MLLVDTQEKTIIQDVELKLNIARSRPHSDWLKEQIHLEDLRETHLKKYKALPTMDDDISTLKGCSIQRVASVNGINEKALARMWGGDKRLSMFSYTIETVNLLLLPMIQSKKEALGSMGNDAPLACLSLFQPLLYDYFKQLFAQVTNPPIDPFREKIVMSLMCPIGPEANLLVPGSKQCHRLFLKNPIISLQDIEVIKATSYREWKSKIIDITFDKKEGPKGLSIALDRICEESCKAAQENYQLLILSDRKSGPNR
;
A
#
# COMPACT_ATOMS: atom_id res chain seq x y z
N MET A 1 32.27 8.65 -6.94
CA MET A 1 32.43 10.10 -6.70
C MET A 1 33.92 10.38 -6.61
N LEU A 2 34.38 11.48 -7.19
CA LEU A 2 35.75 11.97 -7.06
C LEU A 2 35.67 13.34 -6.41
N LEU A 3 36.45 13.56 -5.35
CA LEU A 3 36.52 14.85 -4.68
C LEU A 3 37.94 15.40 -4.83
N VAL A 4 38.04 16.67 -5.24
CA VAL A 4 39.30 17.41 -5.24
C VAL A 4 39.17 18.48 -4.17
N ASP A 5 39.95 18.34 -3.10
CA ASP A 5 40.01 19.35 -2.05
C ASP A 5 41.00 20.44 -2.47
N THR A 6 40.48 21.63 -2.75
CA THR A 6 41.30 22.77 -3.21
C THR A 6 42.12 23.43 -2.10
N GLN A 7 41.74 23.23 -0.83
CA GLN A 7 42.46 23.79 0.31
C GLN A 7 43.63 22.88 0.69
N GLU A 8 43.36 21.59 0.85
CA GLU A 8 44.38 20.57 1.15
C GLU A 8 45.19 20.17 -0.10
N LYS A 9 44.75 20.57 -1.30
CA LYS A 9 45.36 20.25 -2.60
C LYS A 9 45.50 18.74 -2.83
N THR A 10 44.54 17.97 -2.34
CA THR A 10 44.50 16.51 -2.44
C THR A 10 43.35 16.03 -3.32
N ILE A 11 43.53 14.86 -3.92
CA ILE A 11 42.49 14.16 -4.67
C ILE A 11 42.06 12.98 -3.81
N ILE A 12 40.80 12.99 -3.37
CA ILE A 12 40.22 11.96 -2.50
C ILE A 12 39.39 11.00 -3.36
N GLN A 13 39.69 9.71 -3.22
CA GLN A 13 38.98 8.65 -3.94
C GLN A 13 37.60 8.37 -3.35
N ASP A 14 36.71 7.76 -4.14
CA ASP A 14 35.31 7.48 -3.76
C ASP A 14 35.18 6.72 -2.44
N VAL A 15 35.99 5.69 -2.26
CA VAL A 15 35.91 4.79 -1.08
C VAL A 15 36.30 5.55 0.18
N GLU A 16 37.39 6.30 0.12
CA GLU A 16 37.88 7.10 1.24
C GLU A 16 36.87 8.19 1.61
N LEU A 17 36.32 8.91 0.63
CA LEU A 17 35.29 9.91 0.84
C LEU A 17 34.05 9.33 1.52
N LYS A 18 33.53 8.21 1.00
CA LYS A 18 32.36 7.53 1.57
C LYS A 18 32.63 7.04 2.99
N LEU A 19 33.82 6.50 3.27
CA LEU A 19 34.21 6.08 4.62
C LEU A 19 34.28 7.27 5.59
N ASN A 20 34.82 8.40 5.15
CA ASN A 20 34.87 9.61 5.98
C ASN A 20 33.46 10.12 6.30
N ILE A 21 32.56 10.17 5.32
CA ILE A 21 31.16 10.54 5.54
C ILE A 21 30.48 9.53 6.47
N ALA A 22 30.66 8.23 6.26
CA ALA A 22 30.07 7.18 7.09
C ALA A 22 30.58 7.20 8.54
N ARG A 23 31.80 7.69 8.79
CA ARG A 23 32.37 7.85 10.13
C ARG A 23 32.01 9.17 10.80
N SER A 24 31.51 10.16 10.05
CA SER A 24 31.17 11.48 10.60
C SER A 24 30.11 11.43 11.70
N ARG A 25 29.27 10.39 11.70
CA ARG A 25 28.13 10.21 12.61
C ARG A 25 27.91 8.73 12.95
N PRO A 26 27.29 8.41 14.08
CA PRO A 26 27.00 7.03 14.48
C PRO A 26 25.79 6.46 13.72
N HIS A 27 25.88 6.37 12.38
CA HIS A 27 24.79 5.91 11.52
C HIS A 27 24.32 4.49 11.88
N SER A 28 25.24 3.61 12.28
CA SER A 28 24.92 2.24 12.70
C SER A 28 24.00 2.20 13.91
N ASP A 29 24.21 3.10 14.88
CA ASP A 29 23.37 3.14 16.08
C ASP A 29 21.99 3.72 15.77
N TRP A 30 21.92 4.71 14.88
CA TRP A 30 20.64 5.27 14.41
C TRP A 30 19.81 4.24 13.65
N LEU A 31 20.44 3.41 12.81
CA LEU A 31 19.74 2.36 12.05
C LEU A 31 19.13 1.29 12.94
N LYS A 32 19.70 1.01 14.13
CA LYS A 32 19.09 0.07 15.09
C LYS A 32 17.74 0.57 15.63
N GLU A 33 17.47 1.87 15.55
CA GLU A 33 16.21 2.47 15.99
C GLU A 33 15.12 2.42 14.91
N GLN A 34 15.43 1.84 13.74
CA GLN A 34 14.47 1.60 12.66
C GLN A 34 13.34 0.67 13.10
N ILE A 35 12.13 0.93 12.59
CA ILE A 35 10.94 0.20 13.00
C ILE A 35 10.52 -0.70 11.84
N HIS A 36 10.39 -1.99 12.11
CA HIS A 36 9.89 -2.97 11.16
C HIS A 36 8.50 -3.47 11.55
N LEU A 37 7.81 -4.10 10.60
CA LEU A 37 6.46 -4.61 10.81
C LEU A 37 6.44 -5.73 11.87
N GLU A 38 7.54 -6.48 11.96
CA GLU A 38 7.78 -7.49 12.97
C GLU A 38 7.73 -6.90 14.40
N ASP A 39 8.29 -5.70 14.63
CA ASP A 39 8.24 -5.03 15.94
C ASP A 39 6.81 -4.67 16.36
N LEU A 40 5.98 -4.27 15.39
CA LEU A 40 4.56 -3.96 15.60
C LEU A 40 3.78 -5.24 15.91
N ARG A 41 4.07 -6.35 15.23
CA ARG A 41 3.46 -7.65 15.52
C ARG A 41 3.79 -8.15 16.92
N GLU A 42 5.05 -8.01 17.34
CA GLU A 42 5.48 -8.39 18.69
C GLU A 42 4.79 -7.57 19.78
N THR A 43 4.67 -6.26 19.59
CA THR A 43 3.95 -5.39 20.54
C THR A 43 2.46 -5.71 20.58
N HIS A 44 1.84 -6.01 19.44
CA HIS A 44 0.47 -6.48 19.38
C HIS A 44 0.28 -7.80 20.13
N LEU A 45 1.16 -8.78 19.91
CA LEU A 45 1.16 -10.07 20.61
C LEU A 45 1.28 -9.90 22.13
N LYS A 46 2.17 -9.02 22.59
CA LYS A 46 2.32 -8.73 24.04
C LYS A 46 1.04 -8.13 24.64
N LYS A 47 0.33 -7.30 23.89
CA LYS A 47 -0.89 -6.59 24.37
C LYS A 47 -2.14 -7.46 24.31
N TYR A 48 -2.36 -8.19 23.21
CA TYR A 48 -3.60 -8.93 22.93
C TYR A 48 -3.46 -10.46 23.02
N LYS A 49 -2.26 -10.99 23.29
CA LYS A 49 -1.92 -12.43 23.41
C LYS A 49 -2.20 -13.29 22.17
N ALA A 50 -2.75 -12.71 21.11
CA ALA A 50 -3.01 -13.35 19.81
C ALA A 50 -2.76 -12.38 18.67
N LEU A 51 -2.41 -12.92 17.49
CA LEU A 51 -2.43 -12.17 16.24
C LEU A 51 -3.84 -12.19 15.66
N PRO A 52 -4.26 -11.13 14.93
CA PRO A 52 -5.51 -11.14 14.21
C PRO A 52 -5.56 -12.33 13.25
N THR A 53 -6.57 -13.19 13.40
CA THR A 53 -6.82 -14.30 12.47
C THR A 53 -7.74 -13.83 11.34
N MET A 54 -7.52 -14.33 10.11
CA MET A 54 -8.36 -13.98 8.95
C MET A 54 -9.84 -14.36 9.14
N ASP A 55 -10.13 -15.21 10.13
CA ASP A 55 -11.46 -15.76 10.38
C ASP A 55 -12.47 -14.73 10.90
N ASP A 56 -12.02 -13.60 11.48
CA ASP A 56 -12.93 -12.61 12.08
C ASP A 56 -13.75 -11.85 11.02
N ASP A 57 -13.15 -11.49 9.88
CA ASP A 57 -13.86 -10.87 8.75
C ASP A 57 -14.69 -11.91 7.95
N ILE A 58 -14.28 -13.19 7.95
CA ILE A 58 -15.01 -14.30 7.33
C ILE A 58 -16.25 -14.69 8.16
N SER A 59 -16.25 -14.44 9.47
CA SER A 59 -17.38 -14.73 10.35
C SER A 59 -18.63 -13.88 10.05
N THR A 60 -18.48 -12.73 9.38
CA THR A 60 -19.58 -11.94 8.81
C THR A 60 -20.18 -12.55 7.53
N LEU A 61 -19.51 -13.52 6.91
CA LEU A 61 -20.01 -14.35 5.81
C LEU A 61 -20.71 -15.63 6.34
N LYS A 62 -21.30 -15.61 7.54
CA LYS A 62 -22.00 -16.75 8.19
C LYS A 62 -23.19 -17.34 7.40
N GLY A 63 -23.50 -16.83 6.21
CA GLY A 63 -24.41 -17.45 5.24
C GLY A 63 -23.75 -18.29 4.15
N CYS A 64 -22.42 -18.21 3.97
CA CYS A 64 -21.68 -18.99 2.98
C CYS A 64 -20.81 -20.04 3.68
N SER A 65 -21.24 -21.30 3.64
CA SER A 65 -20.42 -22.43 4.07
C SER A 65 -19.17 -22.54 3.19
N ILE A 66 -18.03 -22.12 3.72
CA ILE A 66 -16.72 -22.36 3.09
C ILE A 66 -16.34 -23.82 3.37
N GLN A 67 -16.75 -24.72 2.49
CA GLN A 67 -16.09 -26.01 2.38
C GLN A 67 -14.67 -25.75 1.86
N ARG A 68 -13.65 -26.14 2.63
CA ARG A 68 -12.24 -26.15 2.17
C ARG A 68 -12.17 -26.94 0.86
N VAL A 69 -12.03 -26.24 -0.27
CA VAL A 69 -11.82 -26.87 -1.57
C VAL A 69 -10.39 -27.37 -1.62
N ALA A 70 -10.20 -28.60 -1.17
CA ALA A 70 -8.99 -29.38 -1.42
C ALA A 70 -9.03 -29.87 -2.87
N SER A 71 -8.60 -29.04 -3.82
CA SER A 71 -8.13 -29.48 -5.15
C SER A 71 -7.48 -28.31 -5.90
N VAL A 72 -6.20 -28.48 -6.21
CA VAL A 72 -5.30 -27.52 -6.87
C VAL A 72 -5.51 -27.49 -8.40
N ASN A 73 -6.39 -28.34 -8.94
CA ASN A 73 -6.66 -28.42 -10.37
C ASN A 73 -8.14 -28.12 -10.65
N GLY A 74 -8.41 -26.98 -11.28
CA GLY A 74 -9.74 -26.55 -11.72
C GLY A 74 -10.54 -25.84 -10.65
N ILE A 75 -10.45 -24.50 -10.63
CA ILE A 75 -11.43 -23.68 -9.90
C ILE A 75 -12.77 -23.89 -10.63
N ASN A 76 -13.66 -24.68 -10.03
CA ASN A 76 -15.00 -24.96 -10.56
C ASN A 76 -15.77 -23.66 -10.81
N GLU A 77 -16.37 -23.47 -11.99
CA GLU A 77 -17.26 -22.32 -12.32
C GLU A 77 -18.34 -22.08 -11.24
N LYS A 78 -18.80 -23.16 -10.58
CA LYS A 78 -19.77 -23.10 -9.47
C LYS A 78 -19.23 -22.42 -8.20
N ALA A 79 -17.91 -22.37 -7.99
CA ALA A 79 -17.31 -21.60 -6.90
C ALA A 79 -17.30 -20.10 -7.24
N LEU A 80 -17.03 -19.76 -8.50
CA LEU A 80 -17.05 -18.39 -8.98
C LEU A 80 -18.47 -17.80 -8.99
N ALA A 81 -19.47 -18.58 -9.40
CA ALA A 81 -20.88 -18.20 -9.33
C ALA A 81 -21.36 -17.96 -7.88
N ARG A 82 -20.81 -18.71 -6.91
CA ARG A 82 -21.07 -18.49 -5.47
C ARG A 82 -20.35 -17.25 -4.92
N MET A 83 -19.14 -16.95 -5.40
CA MET A 83 -18.45 -15.70 -5.05
C MET A 83 -19.20 -14.48 -5.60
N TRP A 84 -19.70 -14.58 -6.83
CA TRP A 84 -20.47 -13.52 -7.49
C TRP A 84 -21.87 -13.34 -6.91
N GLY A 85 -22.51 -14.42 -6.46
CA GLY A 85 -23.78 -14.38 -5.72
C GLY A 85 -23.64 -14.00 -4.24
N GLY A 86 -22.42 -13.99 -3.69
CA GLY A 86 -22.15 -13.87 -2.26
C GLY A 86 -21.91 -12.45 -1.76
N ASP A 87 -20.99 -11.70 -2.41
CA ASP A 87 -20.62 -10.35 -1.94
C ASP A 87 -20.92 -9.27 -2.99
N LYS A 88 -22.00 -8.50 -2.73
CA LYS A 88 -22.43 -7.37 -3.58
C LYS A 88 -21.39 -6.25 -3.66
N ARG A 89 -20.39 -6.21 -2.76
CA ARG A 89 -19.30 -5.23 -2.81
C ARG A 89 -18.42 -5.41 -4.03
N LEU A 90 -18.26 -6.63 -4.55
CA LEU A 90 -17.49 -6.86 -5.78
C LEU A 90 -18.12 -6.11 -6.96
N SER A 91 -19.45 -6.18 -7.09
CA SER A 91 -20.18 -5.42 -8.10
C SER A 91 -20.16 -3.92 -7.82
N MET A 92 -20.17 -3.49 -6.56
CA MET A 92 -20.08 -2.06 -6.19
C MET A 92 -18.74 -1.45 -6.61
N PHE A 93 -17.65 -2.20 -6.53
CA PHE A 93 -16.32 -1.79 -6.98
C PHE A 93 -16.03 -2.16 -8.46
N SER A 94 -17.07 -2.47 -9.23
CA SER A 94 -16.98 -2.78 -10.67
C SER A 94 -16.04 -3.93 -11.04
N TYR A 95 -15.80 -4.88 -10.13
CA TYR A 95 -15.15 -6.14 -10.51
C TYR A 95 -16.09 -6.91 -11.43
N THR A 96 -15.63 -7.33 -12.61
CA THR A 96 -16.39 -8.22 -13.51
C THR A 96 -15.89 -9.66 -13.45
N ILE A 97 -16.71 -10.61 -13.92
CA ILE A 97 -16.30 -12.01 -14.06
C ILE A 97 -15.05 -12.12 -14.94
N GLU A 98 -14.98 -11.30 -16.00
CA GLU A 98 -13.82 -11.21 -16.88
C GLU A 98 -12.59 -10.68 -16.14
N THR A 99 -12.70 -9.59 -15.37
CA THR A 99 -11.60 -9.08 -14.55
C THR A 99 -11.06 -10.15 -13.59
N VAL A 100 -11.95 -10.91 -12.94
CA VAL A 100 -11.53 -11.97 -12.02
C VAL A 100 -10.83 -13.11 -12.76
N ASN A 101 -11.41 -13.60 -13.86
CA ASN A 101 -10.88 -14.76 -14.58
C ASN A 101 -9.64 -14.44 -15.42
N LEU A 102 -9.59 -13.27 -16.05
CA LEU A 102 -8.52 -12.87 -16.96
C LEU A 102 -7.36 -12.19 -16.23
N LEU A 103 -7.62 -11.46 -15.14
CA LEU A 103 -6.56 -10.73 -14.42
C LEU A 103 -6.23 -11.37 -13.07
N LEU A 104 -7.20 -11.52 -12.16
CA LEU A 104 -6.91 -11.97 -10.79
C LEU A 104 -6.47 -13.44 -10.71
N LEU A 105 -7.16 -14.33 -11.41
CA LEU A 105 -6.91 -15.77 -11.34
C LEU A 105 -5.50 -16.15 -11.87
N PRO A 106 -5.00 -15.59 -12.99
CA PRO A 106 -3.61 -15.77 -13.40
C PRO A 106 -2.60 -15.25 -12.38
N MET A 107 -2.87 -14.11 -11.73
CA MET A 107 -1.99 -13.58 -10.67
C MET A 107 -1.88 -14.53 -9.47
N ILE A 108 -2.97 -15.19 -9.10
CA ILE A 108 -2.98 -16.16 -7.98
C ILE A 108 -2.24 -17.45 -8.37
N GLN A 109 -2.51 -18.00 -9.55
CA GLN A 109 -1.96 -19.29 -9.97
C GLN A 109 -0.49 -19.19 -10.40
N SER A 110 -0.17 -18.21 -11.24
CA SER A 110 1.16 -18.08 -11.86
C SER A 110 2.10 -17.14 -11.11
N LYS A 111 1.57 -16.34 -10.16
CA LYS A 111 2.30 -15.27 -9.45
C LYS A 111 2.90 -14.22 -10.39
N LYS A 112 2.36 -14.09 -11.59
CA LYS A 112 2.70 -13.09 -12.59
C LYS A 112 1.45 -12.34 -13.00
N GLU A 113 1.62 -11.11 -13.46
CA GLU A 113 0.53 -10.38 -14.09
C GLU A 113 -0.03 -11.14 -15.29
N ALA A 114 -1.30 -10.91 -15.59
CA ALA A 114 -1.93 -11.51 -16.75
C ALA A 114 -1.32 -10.95 -18.04
N LEU A 115 -0.97 -11.85 -18.96
CA LEU A 115 -0.46 -11.48 -20.27
C LEU A 115 -1.62 -11.48 -21.28
N GLY A 116 -1.74 -10.38 -22.01
CA GLY A 116 -2.64 -10.24 -23.16
C GLY A 116 -1.87 -9.98 -24.45
N SER A 117 -2.57 -10.00 -25.56
CA SER A 117 -2.07 -9.60 -26.87
C SER A 117 -3.04 -8.61 -27.53
N MET A 118 -2.63 -8.03 -28.65
CA MET A 118 -3.33 -6.96 -29.38
C MET A 118 -3.36 -5.60 -28.66
N GLY A 119 -3.79 -4.58 -29.40
CA GLY A 119 -4.01 -3.24 -28.85
C GLY A 119 -5.27 -3.16 -28.01
N ASN A 120 -5.43 -2.04 -27.29
CA ASN A 120 -6.67 -1.75 -26.58
C ASN A 120 -7.62 -0.97 -27.52
N ASP A 121 -8.62 -1.68 -28.06
CA ASP A 121 -9.66 -1.09 -28.92
C ASP A 121 -10.83 -0.46 -28.12
N ALA A 122 -10.76 -0.45 -26.78
CA ALA A 122 -11.76 0.20 -25.97
C ALA A 122 -11.70 1.73 -26.15
N PRO A 123 -12.85 2.43 -26.12
CA PRO A 123 -12.87 3.89 -26.16
C PRO A 123 -12.11 4.46 -24.96
N LEU A 124 -11.62 5.70 -25.11
CA LEU A 124 -11.06 6.45 -23.99
C LEU A 124 -12.11 6.56 -22.87
N ALA A 125 -11.65 6.54 -21.60
CA ALA A 125 -12.55 6.58 -20.44
C ALA A 125 -13.57 7.74 -20.50
N CYS A 126 -13.17 8.91 -20.99
CA CYS A 126 -14.07 10.06 -21.15
C CYS A 126 -15.12 9.93 -22.27
N LEU A 127 -14.93 9.00 -23.21
CA LEU A 127 -15.85 8.71 -24.32
C LEU A 127 -16.64 7.42 -24.11
N SER A 128 -16.29 6.64 -23.09
CA SER A 128 -16.96 5.38 -22.79
C SER A 128 -18.41 5.63 -22.39
N LEU A 129 -19.31 4.82 -22.95
CA LEU A 129 -20.71 4.76 -22.53
C LEU A 129 -20.90 3.93 -21.26
N PHE A 130 -19.87 3.15 -20.88
CA PHE A 130 -19.81 2.43 -19.62
C PHE A 130 -19.27 3.33 -18.51
N GLN A 131 -19.39 2.92 -17.25
CA GLN A 131 -18.82 3.65 -16.10
C GLN A 131 -17.38 3.19 -15.85
N PRO A 132 -16.34 3.82 -16.45
CA PRO A 132 -14.95 3.47 -16.19
C PRO A 132 -14.56 3.82 -14.76
N LEU A 133 -13.54 3.13 -14.25
CA LEU A 133 -13.02 3.41 -12.91
C LEU A 133 -12.05 4.59 -12.96
N LEU A 134 -11.84 5.23 -11.81
CA LEU A 134 -11.02 6.44 -11.72
C LEU A 134 -9.62 6.23 -12.29
N TYR A 135 -9.02 5.06 -12.07
CA TYR A 135 -7.68 4.73 -12.56
C TYR A 135 -7.58 4.59 -14.09
N ASP A 136 -8.69 4.40 -14.82
CA ASP A 136 -8.67 4.32 -16.28
C ASP A 136 -8.39 5.68 -16.96
N TYR A 137 -8.68 6.77 -16.23
CA TYR A 137 -8.39 8.14 -16.65
C TYR A 137 -6.90 8.48 -16.53
N PHE A 138 -6.14 7.78 -15.68
CA PHE A 138 -4.72 8.00 -15.51
C PHE A 138 -3.92 7.10 -16.45
N LYS A 139 -3.03 7.68 -17.25
CA LYS A 139 -2.12 6.94 -18.12
C LYS A 139 -0.72 6.95 -17.53
N GLN A 140 -0.08 5.77 -17.52
CA GLN A 140 1.29 5.63 -17.04
C GLN A 140 2.23 6.37 -18.00
N LEU A 141 3.00 7.31 -17.45
CA LEU A 141 4.06 7.97 -18.18
C LEU A 141 5.23 7.01 -18.35
N PHE A 142 5.89 7.09 -19.50
CA PHE A 142 7.10 6.34 -19.76
C PHE A 142 8.15 7.24 -20.40
N ALA A 143 9.40 6.94 -20.09
CA ALA A 143 10.52 7.68 -20.61
C ALA A 143 10.77 7.32 -22.09
N GLN A 144 11.00 8.34 -22.90
CA GLN A 144 11.41 8.20 -24.30
C GLN A 144 12.54 9.18 -24.56
N VAL A 145 13.62 8.70 -25.21
CA VAL A 145 14.79 9.46 -25.71
C VAL A 145 15.60 10.18 -24.62
N THR A 146 14.95 11.04 -23.84
CA THR A 146 15.52 11.90 -22.79
C THR A 146 16.20 11.13 -21.67
N ASN A 147 15.61 10.02 -21.22
CA ASN A 147 16.21 9.10 -20.27
C ASN A 147 15.83 7.64 -20.62
N PRO A 148 16.75 6.67 -20.46
CA PRO A 148 16.46 5.28 -20.79
C PRO A 148 15.58 4.62 -19.71
N PRO A 149 14.65 3.72 -20.08
CA PRO A 149 13.95 2.86 -19.12
C PRO A 149 14.91 1.80 -18.55
N ILE A 150 14.66 1.38 -17.31
CA ILE A 150 15.43 0.34 -16.60
C ILE A 150 14.75 -1.02 -16.80
N ASP A 151 15.53 -2.10 -16.98
CA ASP A 151 15.00 -3.46 -17.07
C ASP A 151 14.68 -4.01 -15.66
N PRO A 152 13.39 -4.23 -15.30
CA PRO A 152 13.00 -4.63 -13.95
C PRO A 152 13.40 -6.06 -13.57
N PHE A 153 13.82 -6.89 -14.54
CA PHE A 153 14.26 -8.26 -14.29
C PHE A 153 15.79 -8.35 -14.25
N ARG A 154 16.47 -7.82 -15.27
CA ARG A 154 17.94 -7.90 -15.37
C ARG A 154 18.66 -6.95 -14.42
N GLU A 155 18.06 -5.79 -14.13
CA GLU A 155 18.65 -4.75 -13.27
C GLU A 155 17.91 -4.63 -11.93
N LYS A 156 17.22 -5.69 -11.50
CA LYS A 156 16.44 -5.69 -10.25
C LYS A 156 17.24 -5.22 -9.02
N ILE A 157 18.55 -5.47 -8.98
CA ILE A 157 19.41 -5.13 -7.83
C ILE A 157 19.54 -3.63 -7.58
N VAL A 158 19.35 -2.79 -8.61
CA VAL A 158 19.40 -1.33 -8.47
C VAL A 158 18.03 -0.71 -8.17
N MET A 159 16.96 -1.51 -8.17
CA MET A 159 15.59 -1.08 -7.88
C MET A 159 15.18 -1.44 -6.44
N SER A 160 14.33 -0.63 -5.83
CA SER A 160 13.78 -0.90 -4.49
C SER A 160 12.31 -0.49 -4.43
N LEU A 161 11.50 -1.29 -3.74
CA LEU A 161 10.11 -0.99 -3.40
C LEU A 161 9.95 -0.61 -1.92
N MET A 162 11.06 -0.40 -1.21
CA MET A 162 11.03 -0.07 0.21
C MET A 162 10.28 1.25 0.43
N CYS A 163 9.36 1.24 1.39
CA CYS A 163 8.49 2.37 1.69
C CYS A 163 8.61 2.72 3.17
N PRO A 164 9.33 3.79 3.54
CA PRO A 164 9.31 4.30 4.91
C PRO A 164 8.02 5.10 5.15
N ILE A 165 7.26 4.69 6.16
CA ILE A 165 5.98 5.30 6.55
C ILE A 165 6.09 5.89 7.96
N GLY A 166 5.39 6.99 8.22
CA GLY A 166 5.39 7.67 9.52
C GLY A 166 6.14 9.00 9.49
N PRO A 167 6.36 9.61 10.67
CA PRO A 167 6.78 11.00 10.79
C PRO A 167 8.15 11.24 10.17
N GLU A 168 8.28 12.35 9.46
CA GLU A 168 9.54 12.78 8.88
C GLU A 168 10.14 13.88 9.76
N ALA A 169 11.38 13.66 10.22
CA ALA A 169 12.12 14.66 10.97
C ALA A 169 12.77 15.69 10.02
N ASN A 170 13.21 16.82 10.57
CA ASN A 170 13.88 17.86 9.79
C ASN A 170 15.10 17.30 9.04
N LEU A 171 15.12 17.46 7.71
CA LEU A 171 16.21 16.99 6.85
C LEU A 171 17.54 17.68 7.15
N LEU A 172 17.51 18.94 7.59
CA LEU A 172 18.71 19.75 7.87
C LEU A 172 19.43 19.34 9.15
N VAL A 173 18.74 18.65 10.06
CA VAL A 173 19.28 18.24 11.36
C VAL A 173 19.45 16.72 11.37
N PRO A 174 20.67 16.21 11.16
CA PRO A 174 20.91 14.78 11.18
C PRO A 174 20.73 14.22 12.60
N GLY A 175 19.96 13.15 12.75
CA GLY A 175 19.74 12.51 14.04
C GLY A 175 18.94 11.22 13.95
N SER A 176 18.93 10.44 15.04
CA SER A 176 18.27 9.12 15.08
C SER A 176 16.77 9.17 14.83
N LYS A 177 16.13 10.32 15.11
CA LYS A 177 14.72 10.59 14.82
C LYS A 177 14.35 10.36 13.34
N GLN A 178 15.29 10.55 12.41
CA GLN A 178 15.05 10.29 10.98
C GLN A 178 14.80 8.79 10.69
N CYS A 179 15.33 7.90 11.54
CA CYS A 179 15.14 6.46 11.44
C CYS A 179 13.84 5.98 12.11
N HIS A 180 13.10 6.84 12.82
CA HIS A 180 11.84 6.49 13.50
C HIS A 180 10.67 6.43 12.52
N ARG A 181 10.81 5.59 11.49
CA ARG A 181 9.80 5.33 10.46
C ARG A 181 9.57 3.83 10.37
N LEU A 182 8.33 3.44 10.07
CA LEU A 182 7.98 2.08 9.76
C LEU A 182 8.50 1.76 8.35
N PHE A 183 9.52 0.92 8.26
CA PHE A 183 10.08 0.51 6.97
C PHE A 183 9.39 -0.75 6.47
N LEU A 184 8.58 -0.57 5.43
CA LEU A 184 7.96 -1.66 4.69
C LEU A 184 8.85 -2.10 3.52
N LYS A 185 8.84 -3.40 3.24
CA LYS A 185 9.58 -4.00 2.11
C LYS A 185 8.93 -3.66 0.76
N ASN A 186 7.62 -3.49 0.74
CA ASN A 186 6.81 -3.13 -0.41
C ASN A 186 5.55 -2.37 0.09
N PRO A 187 4.81 -1.68 -0.79
CA PRO A 187 3.60 -0.93 -0.39
C PRO A 187 2.36 -1.81 -0.14
N ILE A 188 2.46 -3.14 -0.30
CA ILE A 188 1.32 -4.05 -0.18
C ILE A 188 1.31 -4.66 1.23
N ILE A 189 0.24 -4.40 1.97
CA ILE A 189 0.09 -4.82 3.36
C ILE A 189 -0.99 -5.92 3.45
N SER A 190 -0.71 -6.96 4.24
CA SER A 190 -1.70 -8.02 4.46
C SER A 190 -2.83 -7.56 5.38
N LEU A 191 -3.99 -8.23 5.32
CA LEU A 191 -5.12 -7.90 6.20
C LEU A 191 -4.79 -8.08 7.68
N GLN A 192 -3.93 -9.04 8.05
CA GLN A 192 -3.50 -9.22 9.43
C GLN A 192 -2.63 -8.06 9.89
N ASP A 193 -1.74 -7.61 9.01
CA ASP A 193 -0.81 -6.53 9.31
C ASP A 193 -1.50 -5.18 9.44
N ILE A 194 -2.54 -4.92 8.64
CA ILE A 194 -3.30 -3.68 8.80
C ILE A 194 -4.05 -3.63 10.14
N GLU A 195 -4.56 -4.76 10.64
CA GLU A 195 -5.17 -4.82 11.98
C GLU A 195 -4.14 -4.54 13.08
N VAL A 196 -2.93 -5.08 12.95
CA VAL A 196 -1.81 -4.75 13.84
C VAL A 196 -1.49 -3.24 13.80
N ILE A 197 -1.48 -2.64 12.61
CA ILE A 197 -1.23 -1.20 12.42
C ILE A 197 -2.37 -0.35 13.04
N LYS A 198 -3.63 -0.77 12.91
CA LYS A 198 -4.79 -0.11 13.53
C LYS A 198 -4.72 -0.11 15.07
N ALA A 199 -4.21 -1.18 15.66
CA ALA A 199 -4.10 -1.32 17.12
C ALA A 199 -2.69 -0.96 17.67
N THR A 200 -1.83 -0.36 16.85
CA THR A 200 -0.44 -0.06 17.21
C THR A 200 -0.38 0.89 18.41
N SER A 201 0.54 0.58 19.33
CA SER A 201 0.93 1.44 20.45
C SER A 201 2.45 1.45 20.63
N TYR A 202 3.18 1.02 19.60
CA TYR A 202 4.64 0.96 19.58
C TYR A 202 5.21 2.40 19.64
N ARG A 203 6.10 2.68 20.60
CA ARG A 203 6.66 4.03 20.85
C ARG A 203 5.59 5.14 20.96
N GLU A 204 4.48 4.83 21.62
CA GLU A 204 3.34 5.75 21.79
C GLU A 204 2.68 6.19 20.46
N TRP A 205 2.97 5.50 19.36
CA TRP A 205 2.34 5.78 18.08
C TRP A 205 0.85 5.46 18.14
N LYS A 206 0.09 6.34 17.51
CA LYS A 206 -1.35 6.22 17.37
C LYS A 206 -1.70 6.19 15.89
N SER A 207 -2.67 5.35 15.55
CA SER A 207 -3.28 5.34 14.23
C SER A 207 -4.73 5.82 14.30
N LYS A 208 -5.16 6.52 13.26
CA LYS A 208 -6.53 6.99 13.09
C LYS A 208 -7.13 6.37 11.84
N ILE A 209 -8.29 5.74 11.99
CA ILE A 209 -9.07 5.25 10.85
C ILE A 209 -10.02 6.37 10.42
N ILE A 210 -9.92 6.76 9.16
CA ILE A 210 -10.75 7.77 8.52
C ILE A 210 -11.64 7.07 7.51
N ASP A 211 -12.94 7.33 7.63
CA ASP A 211 -13.96 6.73 6.78
C ASP A 211 -14.10 7.55 5.51
N ILE A 212 -13.79 6.93 4.36
CA ILE A 212 -13.87 7.59 3.04
C ILE A 212 -15.22 7.41 2.34
N THR A 213 -16.22 6.88 3.05
CA THR A 213 -17.59 6.70 2.54
C THR A 213 -18.48 7.90 2.85
N PHE A 214 -19.52 8.13 2.05
CA PHE A 214 -20.50 9.21 2.23
C PHE A 214 -21.93 8.66 2.22
N ASP A 215 -22.93 9.45 2.62
CA ASP A 215 -24.32 8.96 2.64
C ASP A 215 -24.92 9.02 1.23
N LYS A 216 -25.52 7.90 0.78
CA LYS A 216 -26.19 7.80 -0.52
C LYS A 216 -27.26 8.88 -0.71
N LYS A 217 -27.91 9.35 0.36
CA LYS A 217 -28.95 10.40 0.32
C LYS A 217 -28.44 11.74 -0.19
N GLU A 218 -27.17 12.04 0.00
CA GLU A 218 -26.54 13.29 -0.43
C GLU A 218 -26.34 13.35 -1.95
N GLY A 219 -26.48 12.20 -2.63
CA GLY A 219 -26.33 12.08 -4.08
C GLY A 219 -24.94 12.51 -4.56
N PRO A 220 -24.80 12.94 -5.83
CA PRO A 220 -23.50 13.29 -6.41
C PRO A 220 -22.79 14.46 -5.71
N LYS A 221 -23.56 15.38 -5.10
CA LYS A 221 -23.01 16.52 -4.35
C LYS A 221 -22.39 16.10 -3.01
N GLY A 222 -22.76 14.93 -2.48
CA GLY A 222 -22.16 14.37 -1.27
C GLY A 222 -20.66 14.09 -1.41
N LEU A 223 -20.18 13.79 -2.63
CA LEU A 223 -18.77 13.49 -2.86
C LEU A 223 -17.85 14.66 -2.52
N SER A 224 -18.18 15.89 -2.96
CA SER A 224 -17.34 17.06 -2.66
C SER A 224 -17.30 17.34 -1.16
N ILE A 225 -18.46 17.26 -0.49
CA ILE A 225 -18.58 17.44 0.96
C ILE A 225 -17.77 16.38 1.71
N ALA A 226 -17.82 15.13 1.25
CA ALA A 226 -17.07 14.04 1.86
C ALA A 226 -15.56 14.20 1.70
N LEU A 227 -15.09 14.69 0.54
CA LEU A 227 -13.68 14.98 0.33
C LEU A 227 -13.19 16.08 1.29
N ASP A 228 -13.94 17.16 1.43
CA ASP A 228 -13.62 18.23 2.38
C ASP A 228 -13.58 17.70 3.83
N ARG A 229 -14.59 16.90 4.22
CA ARG A 229 -14.62 16.23 5.53
C ARG A 229 -13.39 15.35 5.78
N ILE A 230 -13.01 14.53 4.80
CA ILE A 230 -11.85 13.61 4.93
C ILE A 230 -10.56 14.43 5.10
N CYS A 231 -10.41 15.53 4.35
CA CYS A 231 -9.27 16.45 4.50
C CYS A 231 -9.25 17.08 5.90
N GLU A 232 -10.37 17.60 6.38
CA GLU A 232 -10.47 18.21 7.72
C GLU A 232 -10.20 17.21 8.85
N GLU A 233 -10.79 16.01 8.79
CA GLU A 233 -10.55 14.92 9.75
C GLU A 233 -9.07 14.49 9.75
N SER A 234 -8.44 14.41 8.57
CA SER A 234 -7.03 14.09 8.42
C SER A 234 -6.12 15.16 9.02
N CYS A 235 -6.42 16.43 8.74
CA CYS A 235 -5.69 17.57 9.31
C CYS A 235 -5.81 17.61 10.83
N LYS A 236 -7.02 17.41 11.37
CA LYS A 236 -7.26 17.38 12.81
C LYS A 236 -6.51 16.22 13.48
N ALA A 237 -6.53 15.03 12.88
CA ALA A 237 -5.77 13.89 13.37
C ALA A 237 -4.25 14.16 13.37
N ALA A 238 -3.73 14.82 12.34
CA ALA A 238 -2.32 15.24 12.32
C ALA A 238 -1.99 16.23 13.46
N GLN A 239 -2.87 17.19 13.74
CA GLN A 239 -2.71 18.15 14.86
C GLN A 239 -2.80 17.47 16.24
N GLU A 240 -3.62 16.42 16.38
CA GLU A 240 -3.75 15.61 17.58
C GLU A 240 -2.58 14.61 17.79
N ASN A 241 -1.51 14.73 17.00
CA ASN A 241 -0.30 13.89 17.03
C ASN A 241 -0.58 12.40 16.72
N TYR A 242 -1.45 12.10 15.76
CA TYR A 242 -1.53 10.77 15.16
C TYR A 242 -0.43 10.61 14.09
N GLN A 243 0.38 9.54 14.19
CA GLN A 243 1.48 9.28 13.27
C GLN A 243 1.03 8.57 11.99
N LEU A 244 -0.04 7.78 12.08
CA LEU A 244 -0.54 6.95 10.99
C LEU A 244 -2.01 7.25 10.72
N LEU A 245 -2.35 7.53 9.47
CA LEU A 245 -3.73 7.69 9.01
C LEU A 245 -4.09 6.52 8.11
N ILE A 246 -5.25 5.90 8.35
CA ILE A 246 -5.74 4.74 7.62
C ILE A 246 -7.05 5.16 6.95
N LEU A 247 -6.99 5.41 5.65
CA LEU A 247 -8.19 5.67 4.84
C LEU A 247 -8.88 4.34 4.55
N SER A 248 -10.16 4.21 4.89
CA SER A 248 -10.89 2.95 4.74
C SER A 248 -12.29 3.13 4.17
N ASP A 249 -12.59 2.28 3.18
CA ASP A 249 -13.87 2.14 2.48
C ASP A 249 -14.70 0.95 3.01
N ARG A 250 -14.29 0.31 4.12
CA ARG A 250 -14.94 -0.90 4.68
C ARG A 250 -16.42 -0.71 5.05
N LYS A 251 -16.86 0.54 5.27
CA LYS A 251 -18.25 0.89 5.62
C LYS A 251 -19.17 1.06 4.40
N SER A 252 -18.66 0.81 3.20
CA SER A 252 -19.44 0.83 1.94
C SER A 252 -20.60 -0.15 2.04
N GLY A 253 -21.82 0.30 1.72
CA GLY A 253 -23.03 -0.49 1.94
C GLY A 253 -24.28 0.10 1.28
N PRO A 254 -25.47 -0.44 1.54
CA PRO A 254 -26.70 0.04 0.87
C PRO A 254 -27.04 1.51 1.19
N ASN A 255 -26.58 2.00 2.35
CA ASN A 255 -26.84 3.35 2.84
C ASN A 255 -25.65 4.31 2.61
N ARG A 256 -24.49 3.81 2.14
CA ARG A 256 -23.27 4.59 1.94
C ARG A 256 -22.56 4.23 0.65
#